data_AF-A0A1J7BHK7-F1
#
_entry.id   AF-A0A1J7BHK7-F1
#
_cell.length_a   1.000
_cell.length_b   1.000
_cell.length_c   1.000
_cell.angle_alpha   90.00
_cell.angle_beta   90.00
_cell.angle_gamma   90.00
#
_symmetry.space_group_name_H-M   'P 1'
#
loop_
_entity.id
_entity.type
_entity.pdbx_description
1 polymer ?
#
loop_
_entity_poly.entity_id
_entity_poly.type
_entity_poly.pdbx_seq_one_letter_code
_entity_poly.pdbx_strand_id
1 'polypeptide(L)'
;MLGSLARGEADGWSDIDLRWTVPAARFAAAVRGLRATLESAGHPVALLRTDPDPTPPERRLLFARFADLPLFWRLDLEMTADGPVRDSLPPADPWSPHASALANAVGAVKAVRRGRTGTARGLLERGAERIGLPKDAGGAAIAAEVARAAPALADYAAEVTALTLHRWDADGS
;
A
#
# COMPACT_ATOMS: atom_id res chain seq x y z
N MET A 1 -13.73 3.11 11.49
CA MET A 1 -13.24 2.18 10.46
C MET A 1 -14.10 2.31 9.21
N LEU A 2 -13.52 2.06 8.05
CA LEU A 2 -14.22 1.98 6.75
C LEU A 2 -14.03 0.58 6.15
N GLY A 3 -14.49 0.39 4.92
CA GLY A 3 -14.13 -0.77 4.12
C GLY A 3 -14.69 -2.10 4.62
N SER A 4 -14.02 -3.19 4.21
CA SER A 4 -14.46 -4.56 4.49
C SER A 4 -14.51 -4.88 5.99
N LEU A 5 -13.57 -4.34 6.76
CA LEU A 5 -13.54 -4.47 8.23
C LEU A 5 -14.79 -3.86 8.87
N ALA A 6 -15.20 -2.65 8.46
CA ALA A 6 -16.38 -1.99 9.02
C ALA A 6 -17.70 -2.70 8.65
N ARG A 7 -17.73 -3.41 7.51
CA ARG A 7 -18.91 -4.16 7.06
C ARG A 7 -18.97 -5.60 7.54
N GLY A 8 -17.93 -6.09 8.24
CA GLY A 8 -17.84 -7.50 8.66
C GLY A 8 -17.57 -8.47 7.51
N GLU A 9 -17.05 -7.98 6.38
CA GLU A 9 -16.74 -8.77 5.17
C GLU A 9 -15.24 -9.06 5.03
N ALA A 10 -14.44 -8.72 6.05
CA ALA A 10 -12.99 -8.84 5.98
C ALA A 10 -12.53 -10.30 5.96
N ASP A 11 -11.51 -10.57 5.16
CA ASP A 11 -10.78 -11.84 5.13
C ASP A 11 -9.31 -11.61 5.53
N GLY A 12 -8.50 -12.68 5.59
CA GLY A 12 -7.07 -12.58 5.92
C GLY A 12 -6.22 -11.75 4.94
N TRP A 13 -6.82 -11.29 3.84
CA TRP A 13 -6.17 -10.51 2.78
C TRP A 13 -6.68 -9.06 2.71
N SER A 14 -7.57 -8.66 3.63
CA SER A 14 -8.07 -7.29 3.73
C SER A 14 -6.98 -6.32 4.19
N ASP A 15 -7.02 -5.13 3.61
CA ASP A 15 -6.36 -3.93 4.11
C ASP A 15 -7.14 -3.34 5.29
N ILE A 16 -6.54 -2.32 5.91
CA ILE A 16 -7.09 -1.57 7.04
C ILE A 16 -7.49 -0.19 6.53
N ASP A 17 -8.79 0.06 6.39
CA ASP A 17 -9.29 1.37 5.97
C ASP A 17 -9.71 2.22 7.18
N LEU A 18 -9.06 3.37 7.35
CA LEU A 18 -9.36 4.32 8.42
C LEU A 18 -9.71 5.70 7.87
N ARG A 19 -10.57 6.41 8.60
CA ARG A 19 -10.76 7.85 8.46
C ARG A 19 -10.37 8.52 9.76
N TRP A 20 -9.59 9.59 9.66
CA TRP A 20 -9.20 10.41 10.80
C TRP A 20 -9.50 11.87 10.52
N THR A 21 -10.51 12.40 11.22
CA THR A 21 -10.81 13.83 11.23
C THR A 21 -9.98 14.51 12.30
N VAL A 22 -9.27 15.58 11.94
CA VAL A 22 -8.44 16.38 12.85
C VAL A 22 -8.85 17.86 12.77
N PRO A 23 -8.72 18.63 13.85
CA PRO A 23 -8.96 20.08 13.79
C PRO A 23 -8.13 20.73 12.68
N ALA A 24 -8.72 21.66 11.90
CA ALA A 24 -8.03 22.30 10.77
C ALA A 24 -6.67 22.91 11.16
N ALA A 25 -6.57 23.51 12.34
CA ALA A 25 -5.33 24.08 12.88
C ALA A 25 -4.21 23.05 13.13
N ARG A 26 -4.55 21.76 13.23
CA ARG A 26 -3.61 20.65 13.44
C ARG A 26 -3.38 19.80 12.20
N PHE A 27 -4.13 20.03 11.12
CA PHE A 27 -4.11 19.16 9.93
C PHE A 27 -2.72 19.02 9.34
N ALA A 28 -2.03 20.13 9.06
CA ALA A 28 -0.70 20.10 8.47
C ALA A 28 0.34 19.42 9.39
N ALA A 29 0.24 19.62 10.70
CA ALA A 29 1.09 18.97 11.69
C ALA A 29 0.81 17.47 11.78
N ALA A 30 -0.47 17.06 11.74
CA ALA A 30 -0.87 15.66 11.77
C ALA A 30 -0.39 14.90 10.53
N VAL A 31 -0.48 15.49 9.33
CA VAL A 31 0.06 14.88 8.11
C VAL A 31 1.58 14.70 8.20
N ARG A 32 2.31 15.75 8.59
CA ARG A 32 3.78 15.67 8.75
C ARG A 32 4.22 14.70 9.84
N GLY A 33 3.47 14.64 10.94
CA GLY A 33 3.75 13.78 12.09
C GLY A 33 3.19 12.37 11.99
N LEU A 34 2.55 11.99 10.87
CA LEU A 34 1.84 10.73 10.77
C LEU A 34 2.77 9.53 11.00
N ARG A 35 3.97 9.53 10.42
CA ARG A 35 4.95 8.45 10.62
C ARG A 35 5.22 8.21 12.11
N ALA A 36 5.61 9.25 12.84
CA ALA A 36 5.91 9.15 14.26
C ALA A 36 4.67 8.72 15.08
N THR A 37 3.48 9.19 14.68
CA THR A 37 2.22 8.79 15.31
C THR A 37 1.96 7.29 15.12
N LEU A 38 2.15 6.77 13.91
CA LEU A 38 1.98 5.34 13.61
C LEU A 38 3.04 4.49 14.34
N GLU A 39 4.30 4.92 14.35
CA GLU A 39 5.38 4.22 15.05
C GLU A 39 5.18 4.20 16.57
N SER A 40 4.54 5.23 17.14
CA SER A 40 4.20 5.27 18.57
C SER A 40 3.19 4.20 19.00
N ALA A 41 2.45 3.60 18.06
CA ALA A 41 1.56 2.47 18.30
C ALA A 41 2.30 1.12 18.43
N GLY A 42 3.63 1.10 18.30
CA GLY A 42 4.47 -0.07 18.52
C GLY A 42 4.89 -0.82 17.26
N HIS A 43 4.55 -0.32 16.07
CA HIS A 43 4.84 -0.97 14.78
C HIS A 43 5.73 -0.08 13.90
N PRO A 44 6.95 -0.52 13.52
CA PRO A 44 7.83 0.24 12.65
C PRO A 44 7.22 0.45 11.25
N VAL A 45 7.15 1.70 10.78
CA VAL A 45 6.59 2.02 9.46
C VAL A 45 7.65 1.76 8.38
N ALA A 46 7.49 0.67 7.62
CA ALA A 46 8.37 0.30 6.51
C ALA A 46 8.21 1.23 5.30
N LEU A 47 6.99 1.66 5.00
CA LEU A 47 6.69 2.53 3.87
C LEU A 47 5.52 3.43 4.22
N LEU A 48 5.66 4.73 3.97
CA LEU A 48 4.58 5.71 4.05
C LEU A 48 4.55 6.49 2.75
N ARG A 49 3.38 6.57 2.13
CA ARG A 49 3.16 7.32 0.89
C ARG A 49 1.92 8.18 1.01
N THR A 50 1.91 9.30 0.31
CA THR A 50 0.73 10.15 0.15
C THR A 50 0.25 10.06 -1.28
N ASP A 51 -1.06 10.07 -1.49
CA ASP A 51 -1.66 10.12 -2.81
C ASP A 51 -1.30 11.46 -3.51
N PRO A 52 -0.64 11.42 -4.68
CA PRO A 52 -0.34 12.60 -5.46
C PRO A 52 -1.53 13.12 -6.27
N ASP A 53 -2.62 12.36 -6.36
CA ASP A 53 -3.79 12.80 -7.12
C ASP A 53 -4.39 14.06 -6.48
N PRO A 54 -4.87 15.03 -7.29
CA PRO A 54 -5.45 16.26 -6.78
C PRO A 54 -6.59 15.96 -5.81
N THR A 55 -6.45 16.47 -4.58
CA THR A 55 -7.45 16.36 -3.52
C THR A 55 -7.73 17.75 -2.94
N PRO A 56 -8.91 17.97 -2.33
CA PRO A 56 -9.18 19.20 -1.58
C PRO A 56 -8.07 19.49 -0.56
N PRO A 57 -7.72 20.76 -0.29
CA PRO A 57 -6.69 21.13 0.69
C PRO A 57 -6.90 20.49 2.07
N GLU A 58 -8.14 20.28 2.46
CA GLU A 58 -8.61 19.71 3.73
C GLU A 58 -8.51 18.18 3.77
N ARG A 59 -8.01 17.53 2.73
CA ARG A 59 -8.02 16.06 2.60
C ARG A 59 -6.67 15.53 2.16
N ARG A 60 -6.23 14.43 2.76
CA ARG A 60 -5.08 13.65 2.29
C ARG A 60 -5.41 12.17 2.38
N LEU A 61 -5.01 11.43 1.34
CA LEU A 61 -5.02 9.97 1.34
C LEU A 61 -3.58 9.50 1.56
N LEU A 62 -3.38 8.67 2.58
CA LEU A 62 -2.07 8.18 3.00
C LEU A 62 -2.08 6.66 3.08
N PHE A 63 -0.99 6.04 2.65
CA PHE A 63 -0.85 4.58 2.61
C PHE A 63 0.37 4.18 3.41
N ALA A 64 0.19 3.35 4.42
CA ALA A 64 1.27 2.87 5.27
C ALA A 64 1.41 1.34 5.22
N ARG A 65 2.66 0.89 5.25
CA ARG A 65 3.03 -0.49 5.54
C ARG A 65 3.92 -0.51 6.76
N PHE A 66 3.82 -1.61 7.50
CA PHE A 66 4.60 -1.87 8.70
C PHE A 66 5.53 -3.05 8.46
N ALA A 67 6.71 -3.03 9.07
CA ALA A 67 7.75 -4.04 8.86
C ALA A 67 7.44 -5.37 9.57
N ASP A 68 6.63 -5.32 10.62
CA ASP A 68 6.33 -6.43 11.53
C ASP A 68 4.89 -6.92 11.43
N LEU A 69 4.10 -6.35 10.52
CA LEU A 69 2.73 -6.77 10.25
C LEU A 69 2.63 -7.55 8.93
N PRO A 70 1.59 -8.40 8.78
CA PRO A 70 1.37 -9.14 7.54
C PRO A 70 1.36 -8.24 6.30
N LEU A 71 2.00 -8.70 5.22
CA LEU A 71 2.14 -7.95 3.96
C LEU A 71 0.80 -7.43 3.40
N PHE A 72 -0.31 -8.11 3.70
CA PHE A 72 -1.64 -7.73 3.22
C PHE A 72 -2.30 -6.61 4.02
N TRP A 73 -1.85 -6.38 5.27
CA TRP A 73 -2.37 -5.37 6.19
C TRP A 73 -1.73 -4.02 5.92
N ARG A 74 -1.98 -3.49 4.72
CA ARG A 74 -1.72 -2.09 4.41
C ARG A 74 -2.75 -1.22 5.10
N LEU A 75 -2.33 -0.10 5.68
CA LEU A 75 -3.22 0.94 6.18
C LEU A 75 -3.51 1.93 5.05
N ASP A 76 -4.79 2.10 4.75
CA ASP A 76 -5.32 3.12 3.84
C ASP A 76 -6.04 4.16 4.71
N LEU A 77 -5.41 5.32 4.87
CA LEU A 77 -5.87 6.38 5.76
C LEU A 77 -6.37 7.58 4.97
N GLU A 78 -7.65 7.89 5.14
CA GLU A 78 -8.22 9.17 4.77
C GLU A 78 -8.13 10.14 5.94
N MET A 79 -7.28 11.16 5.83
CA MET A 79 -7.20 12.24 6.81
C MET A 79 -7.97 13.46 6.31
N THR A 80 -8.86 14.00 7.14
CA THR A 80 -9.66 15.20 6.82
C THR A 80 -9.53 16.27 7.89
N ALA A 81 -9.50 17.54 7.49
CA ALA A 81 -9.60 18.67 8.38
C ALA A 81 -11.06 18.95 8.77
N ASP A 82 -11.29 19.26 10.04
CA ASP A 82 -12.54 19.84 10.52
C ASP A 82 -12.48 21.36 10.36
N GLY A 83 -13.00 21.83 9.22
CA GLY A 83 -12.98 23.24 8.80
C GLY A 83 -11.90 23.60 7.77
N PRO A 84 -11.87 24.85 7.30
CA PRO A 84 -10.95 25.30 6.25
C PRO A 84 -9.50 25.33 6.75
N VAL A 85 -8.59 24.79 5.94
CA VAL A 85 -7.15 24.84 6.23
C VAL A 85 -6.55 26.16 5.74
N ARG A 86 -5.74 26.80 6.60
CA ARG A 86 -5.06 28.06 6.28
C ARG A 86 -3.69 27.85 5.65
N ASP A 87 -3.01 26.77 6.04
CA ASP A 87 -1.70 26.41 5.54
C ASP A 87 -1.84 25.32 4.49
N SER A 88 -1.43 25.61 3.26
CA SER A 88 -1.35 24.57 2.23
C SER A 88 -0.18 23.63 2.56
N LEU A 89 -0.47 22.34 2.53
CA LEU A 89 0.58 21.32 2.49
C LEU A 89 1.20 21.29 1.08
N PRO A 90 2.52 21.01 0.96
CA PRO A 90 3.12 20.80 -0.34
C PRO A 90 2.40 19.66 -1.09
N PRO A 91 2.46 19.66 -2.44
CA PRO A 91 2.05 18.50 -3.23
C PRO A 91 2.78 17.25 -2.76
N ALA A 92 2.11 16.10 -2.81
CA ALA A 92 2.77 14.83 -2.54
C ALA A 92 3.70 14.46 -3.69
N ASP A 93 4.75 13.71 -3.36
CA ASP A 93 5.65 13.16 -4.38
C ASP A 93 4.89 12.23 -5.33
N PRO A 94 5.26 12.19 -6.63
CA PRO A 94 4.69 11.23 -7.55
C PRO A 94 4.82 9.79 -7.04
N TRP A 95 3.91 8.93 -7.50
CA TRP A 95 3.99 7.51 -7.18
C TRP A 95 5.31 6.90 -7.63
N SER A 96 6.08 6.35 -6.68
CA SER A 96 7.25 5.51 -7.01
C SER A 96 6.82 4.35 -7.90
N PRO A 97 7.36 4.22 -9.13
CA PRO A 97 6.99 3.13 -10.03
C PRO A 97 7.30 1.75 -9.43
N HIS A 98 8.44 1.62 -8.77
CA HIS A 98 8.90 0.39 -8.11
C HIS A 98 8.00 -0.03 -6.94
N ALA A 99 7.68 0.90 -6.02
CA ALA A 99 6.76 0.59 -4.91
C ALA A 99 5.34 0.25 -5.41
N SER A 100 4.96 0.86 -6.53
CA SER A 100 3.67 0.65 -7.19
C SER A 100 3.62 -0.69 -7.95
N ALA A 101 4.75 -1.17 -8.47
CA ALA A 101 4.88 -2.51 -9.06
C ALA A 101 4.77 -3.61 -7.99
N LEU A 102 5.44 -3.44 -6.84
CA LEU A 102 5.30 -4.37 -5.71
C LEU A 102 3.87 -4.42 -5.17
N ALA A 103 3.20 -3.26 -5.04
CA ALA A 103 1.80 -3.22 -4.61
C ALA A 103 0.85 -3.95 -5.58
N ASN A 104 1.10 -3.86 -6.89
CA ASN A 104 0.37 -4.65 -7.88
C ASN A 104 0.61 -6.15 -7.72
N ALA A 105 1.85 -6.58 -7.45
CA ALA A 105 2.17 -7.99 -7.19
C ALA A 105 1.45 -8.53 -5.94
N VAL A 106 1.42 -7.76 -4.84
CA VAL A 106 0.61 -8.11 -3.66
C VAL A 106 -0.86 -8.21 -4.00
N GLY A 107 -1.40 -7.23 -4.74
CA GLY A 107 -2.79 -7.25 -5.20
C GLY A 107 -3.10 -8.49 -6.05
N ALA A 108 -2.17 -8.94 -6.89
CA ALA A 108 -2.33 -10.13 -7.70
C ALA A 108 -2.45 -11.39 -6.83
N VAL A 109 -1.63 -11.52 -5.78
CA VAL A 109 -1.76 -12.59 -4.79
C VAL A 109 -3.13 -12.55 -4.11
N LYS A 110 -3.57 -11.37 -3.64
CA LYS A 110 -4.92 -11.20 -3.05
C LYS A 110 -6.03 -11.61 -4.03
N ALA A 111 -5.87 -11.32 -5.32
CA ALA A 111 -6.84 -11.66 -6.35
C ALA A 111 -6.90 -13.17 -6.61
N VAL A 112 -5.75 -13.86 -6.71
CA VAL A 112 -5.67 -15.33 -6.85
C VAL A 112 -6.33 -16.02 -5.66
N ARG A 113 -6.03 -15.58 -4.43
CA ARG A 113 -6.62 -16.14 -3.20
C ARG A 113 -8.15 -16.00 -3.13
N ARG A 114 -8.72 -15.12 -3.94
CA ARG A 114 -10.17 -14.88 -4.06
C ARG A 114 -10.75 -15.44 -5.37
N GLY A 115 -10.03 -16.31 -6.08
CA GLY A 115 -10.48 -16.92 -7.34
C GLY A 115 -10.54 -15.98 -8.55
N ARG A 116 -9.95 -14.78 -8.48
CA ARG A 116 -10.01 -13.73 -9.52
C ARG A 116 -8.76 -13.70 -10.39
N THR A 117 -8.52 -14.76 -11.14
CA THR A 117 -7.30 -14.94 -11.96
C THR A 117 -7.14 -13.87 -13.05
N GLY A 118 -8.22 -13.46 -13.71
CA GLY A 118 -8.17 -12.36 -14.70
C GLY A 118 -7.72 -11.03 -14.10
N THR A 119 -8.22 -10.70 -12.90
CA THR A 119 -7.78 -9.53 -12.14
C THR A 119 -6.31 -9.64 -11.74
N ALA A 120 -5.87 -10.82 -11.29
CA ALA A 120 -4.48 -11.06 -10.93
C ALA A 120 -3.53 -10.82 -12.11
N ARG A 121 -3.87 -11.35 -13.29
CA ARG A 121 -3.09 -11.13 -14.51
C ARG A 121 -2.99 -9.65 -14.86
N GLY A 122 -4.10 -8.93 -14.89
CA GLY A 122 -4.09 -7.49 -15.19
C GLY A 122 -3.29 -6.66 -14.18
N LEU A 123 -3.23 -7.08 -12.91
CA LEU A 123 -2.39 -6.46 -11.89
C LEU A 123 -0.90 -6.67 -12.18
N LEU A 124 -0.49 -7.90 -12.50
CA LEU A 124 0.90 -8.21 -12.85
C LEU A 124 1.35 -7.46 -14.10
N GLU A 125 0.52 -7.44 -15.15
CA GLU A 125 0.80 -6.70 -16.40
C GLU A 125 1.06 -5.21 -16.12
N ARG A 126 0.19 -4.56 -15.32
CA ARG A 126 0.40 -3.16 -14.89
C ARG A 126 1.63 -2.98 -13.99
N GLY A 127 1.95 -3.97 -13.17
CA GLY A 127 3.14 -3.97 -12.32
C GLY A 127 4.42 -4.01 -13.15
N ALA A 128 4.48 -4.91 -14.13
CA ALA A 128 5.59 -5.04 -15.06
C ALA A 128 5.79 -3.78 -15.91
N GLU A 129 4.70 -3.24 -16.47
CA GLU A 129 4.72 -2.02 -17.29
C GLU A 129 5.32 -0.82 -16.54
N ARG A 130 5.00 -0.66 -15.24
CA ARG A 130 5.53 0.43 -14.41
C ARG A 130 7.06 0.47 -14.29
N ILE A 131 7.72 -0.67 -14.45
CA ILE A 131 9.18 -0.82 -14.32
C ILE A 131 9.84 -1.32 -15.60
N GLY A 132 9.12 -1.29 -16.73
CA GLY A 132 9.67 -1.66 -18.04
C GLY A 132 9.95 -3.15 -18.24
N LEU A 133 9.29 -4.03 -17.49
CA LEU A 133 9.38 -5.48 -17.69
C LEU A 133 8.38 -5.99 -18.75
N PRO A 134 8.61 -7.18 -19.34
CA PRO A 134 7.63 -7.86 -20.18
C PRO A 134 6.28 -8.05 -19.49
N LYS A 135 5.18 -7.92 -20.23
CA LYS A 135 3.80 -7.99 -19.68
C LYS A 135 3.47 -9.33 -19.02
N ASP A 136 4.13 -10.40 -19.42
CA ASP A 136 4.00 -11.74 -18.85
C ASP A 136 4.89 -11.97 -17.62
N ALA A 137 5.63 -10.96 -17.15
CA ALA A 137 6.44 -11.06 -15.95
C ALA A 137 5.58 -11.37 -14.71
N GLY A 138 5.95 -12.44 -14.01
CA GLY A 138 5.34 -12.82 -12.75
C GLY A 138 5.79 -11.93 -11.58
N GLY A 139 5.09 -12.06 -10.44
CA GLY A 139 5.40 -11.29 -9.23
C GLY A 139 6.84 -11.45 -8.72
N ALA A 140 7.43 -12.64 -8.85
CA ALA A 140 8.82 -12.89 -8.46
C ALA A 140 9.82 -12.12 -9.32
N ALA A 141 9.58 -12.03 -10.63
CA ALA A 141 10.43 -11.26 -11.54
C ALA A 141 10.32 -9.76 -11.26
N ILE A 142 9.10 -9.27 -11.01
CA ILE A 142 8.87 -7.88 -10.57
C ILE A 142 9.64 -7.58 -9.28
N ALA A 143 9.54 -8.47 -8.29
CA ALA A 143 10.22 -8.29 -7.01
C ALA A 143 11.75 -8.28 -7.15
N ALA A 144 12.31 -9.22 -7.91
CA ALA A 144 13.74 -9.29 -8.16
C ALA A 144 14.27 -8.01 -8.83
N GLU A 145 13.55 -7.49 -9.82
CA GLU A 145 13.93 -6.24 -10.49
C GLU A 145 13.86 -5.04 -9.54
N VAL A 146 12.81 -4.95 -8.71
CA VAL A 146 12.68 -3.88 -7.72
C VAL A 146 13.79 -3.94 -6.67
N ALA A 147 14.15 -5.12 -6.17
CA ALA A 147 15.26 -5.28 -5.22
C ALA A 147 16.58 -4.76 -5.80
N ARG A 148 16.81 -4.98 -7.10
CA ARG A 148 18.02 -4.55 -7.82
C ARG A 148 18.01 -3.04 -8.09
N ALA A 149 16.89 -2.50 -8.58
CA ALA A 149 16.80 -1.13 -9.07
C ALA A 149 16.46 -0.11 -7.97
N ALA A 150 15.83 -0.55 -6.88
CA ALA A 150 15.42 0.30 -5.75
C ALA A 150 15.79 -0.37 -4.41
N PRO A 151 17.06 -0.28 -3.96
CA PRO A 151 17.53 -0.94 -2.74
C PRO A 151 16.75 -0.56 -1.47
N ALA A 152 16.20 0.66 -1.41
CA ALA A 152 15.33 1.10 -0.32
C ALA A 152 14.01 0.31 -0.20
N LEU A 153 13.68 -0.52 -1.20
CA LEU A 153 12.51 -1.40 -1.24
C LEU A 153 12.90 -2.88 -1.18
N ALA A 154 14.16 -3.21 -0.88
CA ALA A 154 14.65 -4.60 -0.90
C ALA A 154 13.87 -5.51 0.05
N ASP A 155 13.55 -5.06 1.26
CA ASP A 155 12.78 -5.86 2.22
C ASP A 155 11.36 -6.14 1.71
N TYR A 156 10.69 -5.14 1.15
CA TYR A 156 9.38 -5.33 0.51
C TYR A 156 9.48 -6.30 -0.67
N ALA A 157 10.50 -6.16 -1.52
CA ALA A 157 10.72 -7.10 -2.60
C ALA A 157 10.97 -8.54 -2.09
N ALA A 158 11.71 -8.71 -0.99
CA ALA A 158 11.94 -10.02 -0.38
C ALA A 158 10.63 -10.65 0.14
N GLU A 159 9.79 -9.88 0.82
CA GLU A 159 8.47 -10.33 1.28
C GLU A 159 7.56 -10.76 0.11
N VAL A 160 7.52 -9.98 -0.97
CA VAL A 160 6.75 -10.33 -2.17
C VAL A 160 7.30 -11.58 -2.83
N THR A 161 8.63 -11.72 -2.89
CA THR A 161 9.29 -12.92 -3.41
C THR A 161 8.87 -14.15 -2.61
N ALA A 162 8.92 -14.08 -1.28
CA ALA A 162 8.50 -15.17 -0.39
C ALA A 162 7.04 -15.57 -0.64
N LEU A 163 6.12 -14.60 -0.80
CA LEU A 163 4.72 -14.89 -1.14
C LEU A 163 4.57 -15.63 -2.48
N THR A 164 5.39 -15.26 -3.48
CA THR A 164 5.32 -15.87 -4.81
C THR A 164 5.98 -17.25 -4.87
N LEU A 165 6.96 -17.50 -4.01
CA LEU A 165 7.62 -18.80 -3.87
C LEU A 165 6.77 -19.80 -3.09
N HIS A 166 5.92 -19.35 -2.16
CA HIS A 166 4.92 -20.18 -1.47
C HIS A 166 3.73 -20.59 -2.37
N ARG A 167 4.02 -21.03 -3.60
CA ARG A 167 3.06 -21.71 -4.45
C ARG A 167 2.49 -22.92 -3.70
N TRP A 168 1.18 -22.87 -3.48
CA TRP A 168 0.25 -23.98 -3.79
C TRP A 168 0.12 -25.21 -2.87
N ASP A 169 0.80 -25.29 -1.71
CA ASP A 169 0.75 -26.52 -0.89
C ASP A 169 -0.31 -26.57 0.24
N ALA A 170 -1.38 -25.75 0.20
CA ALA A 170 -2.34 -25.71 1.30
C ALA A 170 -3.83 -25.78 0.90
N ASP A 171 -4.15 -26.29 -0.28
CA ASP A 171 -5.53 -26.66 -0.66
C ASP A 171 -5.51 -28.02 -1.36
N GLY A 172 -5.15 -29.07 -0.61
CA GLY A 172 -5.03 -30.43 -1.13
C GLY A 172 -4.58 -31.44 -0.09
N SER A 173 -5.30 -31.54 1.03
CA SER A 173 -5.33 -32.72 1.92
C SER A 173 -6.61 -32.71 2.74
#